data_AF-A0AAI9EBP8-F1
#
_entry.id   AF-A0AAI9EBP8-F1
#
_cell.length_a   1.000
_cell.length_b   1.000
_cell.length_c   1.000
_cell.angle_alpha   90.00
_cell.angle_beta   90.00
_cell.angle_gamma   90.00
#
_symmetry.space_group_name_H-M   'P 1'
#
loop_
_entity.id
_entity.type
_entity.pdbx_description
1 polymer ?
#
loop_
_entity_poly.entity_id
_entity_poly.type
_entity_poly.pdbx_seq_one_letter_code
_entity_poly.pdbx_strand_id
1 'polypeptide(L)'
;MAVGAGTSHAANGVHDSSKPIEIAIDLPQSPGIRVNVHLTTLETSILLFLTSSSTETAQGAASMGSFVYAMPDRYNPTQPMSTALYTMPSSLDFTTRIAKVLCRRLQKPCYVGCSINLSGAAGGGSVEEEMEAFRNIVEVVTTRASR
;
A
#
# COMPACT_ATOMS: atom_id res chain seq x y z
N MET A 1 30.64 -24.22 27.49
CA MET A 1 31.02 -22.84 27.12
C MET A 1 31.38 -22.84 25.63
N ALA A 2 30.42 -22.53 24.77
CA ALA A 2 30.66 -22.30 23.35
C ALA A 2 29.81 -21.09 22.94
N VAL A 3 30.48 -19.97 22.71
CA VAL A 3 29.90 -18.73 22.21
C VAL A 3 29.56 -18.98 20.74
N GLY A 4 28.28 -19.26 20.46
CA GLY A 4 27.77 -19.34 19.10
C GLY A 4 27.72 -17.94 18.50
N ALA A 5 28.62 -17.68 17.56
CA ALA A 5 28.65 -16.46 16.76
C ALA A 5 27.28 -16.23 16.13
N GLY A 6 26.64 -15.11 16.46
CA GLY A 6 25.43 -14.64 15.80
C GLY A 6 25.76 -14.33 14.35
N THR A 7 25.52 -15.30 13.47
CA THR A 7 25.59 -15.09 12.03
C THR A 7 24.48 -14.12 11.67
N SER A 8 24.85 -12.87 11.42
CA SER A 8 24.01 -11.90 10.75
C SER A 8 23.68 -12.45 9.36
N HIS A 9 22.55 -13.14 9.27
CA HIS A 9 21.93 -13.44 7.99
C HIS A 9 21.81 -12.12 7.25
N ALA A 10 22.35 -12.05 6.04
CA ALA A 10 22.31 -10.85 5.21
C ALA A 10 20.85 -10.41 5.00
N ALA A 11 20.37 -9.48 5.82
CA ALA A 11 19.10 -8.81 5.65
C ALA A 11 19.35 -7.55 4.82
N ASN A 12 19.54 -7.74 3.52
CA ASN A 12 19.66 -6.60 2.60
C ASN A 12 18.45 -5.67 2.80
N GLY A 13 18.71 -4.43 3.21
CA GLY A 13 17.72 -3.35 3.25
C GLY A 13 16.93 -3.15 4.55
N VAL A 14 17.17 -3.93 5.61
CA VAL A 14 16.56 -3.64 6.92
C VAL A 14 17.53 -2.78 7.72
N HIS A 15 17.42 -1.46 7.56
CA HIS A 15 17.87 -0.57 8.63
C HIS A 15 16.90 -0.77 9.80
N ASP A 16 17.40 -1.08 11.00
CA ASP A 16 16.63 -1.23 12.25
C ASP A 16 15.71 -0.02 12.58
N SER A 17 15.81 1.08 11.83
CA SER A 17 15.21 2.37 12.13
C SER A 17 13.82 2.62 11.54
N SER A 18 13.30 1.81 10.62
CA SER A 18 11.94 2.02 10.06
C SER A 18 10.99 0.90 10.46
N LYS A 19 10.49 0.94 11.70
CA LYS A 19 9.37 0.10 12.13
C LYS A 19 8.16 0.35 11.19
N PRO A 20 7.61 -0.69 10.54
CA PRO A 20 6.44 -0.52 9.69
C PRO A 20 5.25 0.06 10.47
N ILE A 21 4.50 0.92 9.80
CA ILE A 21 3.27 1.52 10.30
C ILE A 21 2.11 0.66 9.81
N GLU A 22 1.43 0.01 10.75
CA GLU A 22 0.26 -0.84 10.51
C GLU A 22 -1.00 -0.14 11.01
N ILE A 23 -1.99 0.03 10.13
CA ILE A 23 -3.23 0.73 10.43
C ILE A 23 -4.39 0.00 9.74
N ALA A 24 -5.49 -0.17 10.46
CA ALA A 24 -6.76 -0.53 9.85
C ALA A 24 -7.65 0.71 9.76
N ILE A 25 -8.23 0.96 8.58
CA ILE A 25 -9.15 2.06 8.32
C ILE A 25 -10.54 1.46 8.08
N ASP A 26 -11.52 1.86 8.88
CA ASP A 26 -12.93 1.52 8.64
C ASP A 26 -13.47 2.40 7.50
N LEU A 27 -14.22 1.80 6.58
CA LEU A 27 -14.88 2.53 5.48
C LEU A 27 -16.25 3.05 5.95
N PRO A 28 -16.51 4.37 5.96
CA PRO A 28 -17.75 4.93 6.49
C PRO A 28 -19.03 4.42 5.81
N GLN A 29 -18.96 4.17 4.49
CA GLN A 29 -20.10 3.73 3.68
C GLN A 29 -20.21 2.20 3.55
N SER A 30 -19.24 1.44 4.08
CA SER A 30 -19.19 -0.02 3.94
C SER A 30 -18.97 -0.69 5.31
N PRO A 31 -20.01 -0.76 6.17
CA PRO A 31 -19.91 -1.32 7.50
C PRO A 31 -19.40 -2.78 7.44
N GLY A 32 -18.36 -3.10 8.21
CA GLY A 32 -17.79 -4.44 8.28
C GLY A 32 -16.58 -4.69 7.36
N ILE A 33 -16.26 -3.78 6.44
CA ILE A 33 -15.01 -3.82 5.66
C ILE A 33 -13.97 -2.87 6.24
N ARG A 34 -12.76 -3.39 6.40
CA ARG A 34 -11.58 -2.62 6.83
C ARG A 34 -10.50 -2.69 5.77
N VAL A 35 -9.86 -1.55 5.52
CA VAL A 35 -8.64 -1.47 4.72
C VAL A 35 -7.45 -1.53 5.66
N ASN A 36 -6.66 -2.58 5.54
CA ASN A 36 -5.40 -2.74 6.27
C ASN A 36 -4.27 -2.14 5.44
N VAL A 37 -3.53 -1.25 6.07
CA VAL A 37 -2.43 -0.48 5.51
C VAL A 37 -1.16 -0.89 6.23
N HIS A 38 -0.18 -1.39 5.49
CA HIS A 38 1.16 -1.67 5.98
C HIS A 38 2.14 -0.78 5.22
N LEU A 39 2.59 0.29 5.88
CA LEU A 39 3.45 1.34 5.32
C LEU A 39 4.85 1.24 5.91
N THR A 40 5.87 1.12 5.04
CA THR A 40 7.28 1.17 5.42
C THR A 40 7.93 2.36 4.73
N THR A 41 8.49 3.28 5.51
CA THR A 41 9.15 4.48 5.00
C THR A 41 10.66 4.24 4.96
N LEU A 42 11.20 4.04 3.77
CA LEU A 42 12.64 3.90 3.58
C LEU A 42 13.26 5.30 3.40
N GLU A 43 14.59 5.38 3.48
CA GLU A 43 15.31 6.64 3.33
C GLU A 43 15.00 7.33 1.99
N THR A 44 15.01 6.55 0.90
CA THR A 44 14.88 7.03 -0.47
C THR A 44 13.54 6.69 -1.13
N SER A 45 12.70 5.86 -0.52
CA SER A 45 11.47 5.37 -1.14
C SER A 45 10.41 4.98 -0.11
N ILE A 46 9.20 4.69 -0.59
CA ILE A 46 8.08 4.26 0.25
C ILE A 46 7.60 2.91 -0.24
N LEU A 47 7.36 1.98 0.68
CA LEU A 47 6.77 0.68 0.42
C LEU A 47 5.42 0.59 1.12
N LEU A 48 4.37 0.38 0.34
CA LEU A 48 2.99 0.36 0.80
C LEU A 48 2.33 -0.95 0.39
N PHE A 49 1.77 -1.67 1.35
CA PHE A 49 0.88 -2.79 1.10
C PHE A 49 -0.53 -2.48 1.60
N LEU A 50 -1.51 -2.74 0.75
CA LEU A 50 -2.92 -2.53 1.00
C LEU A 50 -3.67 -3.85 0.85
N THR A 51 -4.50 -4.16 1.83
CA THR A 51 -5.42 -5.29 1.76
C THR A 51 -6.74 -4.93 2.43
N SER A 52 -7.78 -5.71 2.17
CA SER A 52 -9.08 -5.55 2.79
C SER A 52 -9.43 -6.78 3.62
N SER A 53 -10.06 -6.58 4.77
CA SER A 53 -10.65 -7.65 5.57
C SER A 53 -12.12 -7.35 5.83
N SER A 54 -12.98 -8.35 5.66
CA SER A 54 -14.39 -8.30 6.07
C SER A 54 -14.60 -9.12 7.34
N THR A 55 -15.59 -8.73 8.15
CA THR A 55 -16.03 -9.50 9.33
C THR A 55 -16.53 -10.91 8.99
N GLU A 56 -16.94 -11.15 7.75
CA GLU A 56 -17.48 -12.44 7.30
C GLU A 56 -16.42 -13.38 6.70
N THR A 57 -15.27 -12.84 6.28
CA THR A 57 -14.18 -13.62 5.69
C THR A 57 -13.26 -14.18 6.78
N ALA A 58 -12.98 -15.49 6.70
CA ALA A 58 -12.03 -16.17 7.59
C ALA A 58 -10.66 -15.50 7.57
N GLN A 59 -10.00 -15.42 8.73
CA GLN A 59 -8.64 -14.92 8.90
C GLN A 59 -7.64 -15.82 8.16
N GLY A 60 -7.35 -15.49 6.91
CA GLY A 60 -6.34 -16.14 6.07
C GLY A 60 -5.28 -15.15 5.60
N ALA A 61 -4.16 -15.68 5.08
CA ALA A 61 -3.16 -14.85 4.43
C ALA A 61 -3.77 -14.18 3.19
N ALA A 62 -3.71 -12.85 3.13
CA ALA A 62 -4.20 -12.12 1.96
C ALA A 62 -3.34 -12.41 0.74
N SER A 63 -3.98 -12.62 -0.42
CA SER A 63 -3.27 -12.77 -1.69
C SER A 63 -2.49 -11.50 -2.00
N MET A 64 -1.25 -11.62 -2.48
CA MET A 64 -0.54 -10.50 -3.07
C MET A 64 -1.23 -10.16 -4.40
N GLY A 65 -1.91 -9.01 -4.45
CA GLY A 65 -2.60 -8.54 -5.65
C GLY A 65 -1.62 -7.91 -6.64
N SER A 66 -1.98 -6.79 -7.26
CA SER A 66 -1.04 -6.06 -8.13
C SER A 66 0.05 -5.37 -7.32
N PHE A 67 1.24 -5.27 -7.91
CA PHE A 67 2.38 -4.54 -7.33
C PHE A 67 2.95 -3.59 -8.36
N VAL A 68 2.96 -2.30 -8.05
CA VAL A 68 3.33 -1.24 -8.97
C VAL A 68 4.41 -0.37 -8.34
N TYR A 69 5.44 -0.10 -9.13
CA TYR A 69 6.46 0.91 -8.83
C TYR A 69 6.09 2.22 -9.53
N ALA A 70 6.22 3.34 -8.85
CA ALA A 70 6.12 4.67 -9.42
C ALA A 70 7.29 5.55 -9.00
N MET A 71 7.73 6.44 -9.89
CA MET A 71 8.80 7.40 -9.61
C MET A 71 8.49 8.79 -10.16
N PRO A 72 9.00 9.86 -9.49
CA PRO A 72 8.78 11.21 -9.97
C PRO A 72 9.48 11.40 -11.31
N ASP A 73 8.80 12.04 -12.26
CA ASP A 73 9.43 12.51 -13.49
C ASP A 73 10.03 13.90 -13.23
N ARG A 74 11.34 14.05 -13.52
CA ARG A 74 12.08 15.30 -13.35
C ARG A 74 11.69 16.35 -14.40
N TYR A 75 11.24 15.92 -15.58
CA TYR A 75 10.85 16.81 -16.66
C TYR A 75 9.37 17.21 -16.56
N ASN A 76 8.52 16.29 -16.09
CA ASN A 76 7.10 16.57 -15.87
C ASN A 76 6.64 16.12 -14.45
N PRO A 77 6.84 16.96 -13.42
CA PRO A 77 6.48 16.62 -12.03
C PRO A 77 4.99 16.30 -11.81
N THR A 78 4.12 16.74 -12.73
CA THR A 78 2.68 16.48 -12.64
C THR A 78 2.30 15.06 -13.06
N GLN A 79 3.18 14.36 -13.78
CA GLN A 79 2.92 13.06 -14.39
C GLN A 79 4.02 12.04 -14.03
N PRO A 80 3.93 11.40 -12.85
CA PRO A 80 4.86 10.34 -12.47
C PRO A 80 4.83 9.14 -13.41
N MET A 81 6.00 8.55 -13.64
CA MET A 81 6.16 7.31 -14.38
C MET A 81 5.81 6.13 -13.47
N SER A 82 5.22 5.08 -14.03
CA SER A 82 4.87 3.87 -13.28
C SER A 82 5.15 2.60 -14.09
N THR A 83 5.56 1.54 -13.41
CA THR A 83 5.80 0.21 -13.97
C THR A 83 5.12 -0.83 -13.09
N ALA A 84 4.25 -1.65 -13.68
CA ALA A 84 3.66 -2.78 -12.98
C ALA A 84 4.70 -3.91 -12.88
N LEU A 85 5.03 -4.30 -11.65
CA LEU A 85 5.97 -5.38 -11.35
C LEU A 85 5.25 -6.73 -11.27
N TYR A 86 4.06 -6.73 -10.65
CA TYR A 86 3.12 -7.84 -10.66
C TYR A 86 1.76 -7.35 -11.13
N THR A 87 1.17 -8.07 -12.08
CA THR A 87 -0.08 -7.70 -12.72
C THR A 87 -1.18 -8.66 -12.27
N MET A 88 -2.18 -8.11 -11.58
CA MET A 88 -3.45 -8.79 -11.33
C MET A 88 -4.57 -7.89 -11.87
N PRO A 89 -5.25 -8.30 -12.97
CA PRO A 89 -6.16 -7.41 -13.71
C PRO A 89 -7.23 -6.72 -12.85
N SER A 90 -7.73 -7.39 -11.80
CA SER A 90 -8.76 -6.86 -10.90
C SER A 90 -8.30 -5.70 -10.01
N SER A 91 -7.00 -5.51 -9.80
CA SER A 91 -6.45 -4.49 -8.88
C SER A 91 -5.46 -3.53 -9.54
N LEU A 92 -5.08 -3.77 -10.79
CA LEU A 92 -3.98 -3.07 -11.46
C LEU A 92 -4.22 -1.57 -11.59
N ASP A 93 -5.40 -1.16 -12.07
CA ASP A 93 -5.72 0.25 -12.31
C ASP A 93 -5.80 1.05 -11.01
N PHE A 94 -6.36 0.44 -9.96
CA PHE A 94 -6.43 1.02 -8.63
C PHE A 94 -5.03 1.21 -8.03
N THR A 95 -4.20 0.16 -8.08
CA THR A 95 -2.82 0.18 -7.59
C THR A 95 -1.98 1.23 -8.30
N THR A 96 -2.10 1.30 -9.64
CA THR A 96 -1.36 2.26 -10.46
C THR A 96 -1.74 3.70 -10.14
N ARG A 97 -3.03 3.98 -9.95
CA ARG A 97 -3.50 5.32 -9.54
C ARG A 97 -2.95 5.72 -8.17
N ILE A 98 -2.97 4.82 -7.18
CA ILE A 98 -2.42 5.10 -5.85
C ILE A 98 -0.93 5.38 -5.95
N ALA A 99 -0.17 4.52 -6.63
CA ALA A 99 1.28 4.67 -6.78
C ALA A 99 1.65 6.03 -7.38
N LYS A 100 0.98 6.44 -8.47
CA LYS A 100 1.21 7.75 -9.10
C LYS A 100 0.84 8.92 -8.19
N VAL A 101 -0.32 8.86 -7.52
CA VAL A 101 -0.76 9.97 -6.65
C VAL A 101 0.17 10.13 -5.45
N LEU A 102 0.55 9.03 -4.79
CA LEU A 102 1.49 9.08 -3.67
C LEU A 102 2.87 9.58 -4.10
N CYS A 103 3.37 9.07 -5.23
CA CYS A 103 4.63 9.53 -5.80
C CYS A 103 4.62 11.04 -6.09
N ARG A 104 3.50 11.57 -6.61
CA ARG A 104 3.33 13.01 -6.86
C ARG A 104 3.25 13.82 -5.56
N ARG A 105 2.55 13.34 -4.53
CA ARG A 105 2.39 14.06 -3.26
C ARG A 105 3.67 14.07 -2.41
N LEU A 106 4.41 12.97 -2.44
CA LEU A 106 5.57 12.74 -1.56
C LEU A 106 6.91 13.04 -2.25
N GLN A 107 6.91 13.21 -3.57
CA GLN A 107 8.12 13.46 -4.38
C GLN A 107 9.21 12.40 -4.16
N LYS A 108 8.80 11.16 -3.85
CA LYS A 108 9.65 9.99 -3.63
C LYS A 108 9.15 8.81 -4.47
N PRO A 109 10.04 7.91 -4.92
CA PRO A 109 9.64 6.62 -5.47
C PRO A 109 8.73 5.85 -4.51
N CYS A 110 7.68 5.25 -5.04
CA CYS A 110 6.65 4.54 -4.30
C CYS A 110 6.44 3.14 -4.87
N TYR A 111 6.55 2.13 -4.03
CA TYR A 111 6.16 0.76 -4.29
C TYR A 111 4.80 0.53 -3.64
N VAL A 112 3.80 0.12 -4.42
CA VAL A 112 2.44 -0.09 -3.92
C VAL A 112 1.97 -1.47 -4.32
N GLY A 113 1.68 -2.30 -3.31
CA GLY A 113 0.97 -3.56 -3.46
C GLY A 113 -0.47 -3.40 -3.01
N CYS A 114 -1.44 -3.85 -3.81
CA CYS A 114 -2.84 -3.76 -3.45
C CYS A 114 -3.59 -5.05 -3.77
N SER A 115 -4.29 -5.55 -2.77
CA SER A 115 -5.19 -6.71 -2.82
C SER A 115 -6.58 -6.38 -2.27
N ILE A 116 -6.93 -5.08 -2.22
CA ILE A 116 -8.23 -4.64 -1.74
C ILE A 116 -9.33 -5.25 -2.61
N ASN A 117 -10.30 -5.85 -1.94
CA ASN A 117 -11.54 -6.34 -2.52
C ASN A 117 -12.72 -5.66 -1.81
N LEU A 118 -13.46 -4.86 -2.57
CA LEU A 118 -14.66 -4.14 -2.11
C LEU A 118 -15.97 -4.82 -2.53
N SER A 119 -15.92 -6.01 -3.14
CA SER A 119 -17.12 -6.69 -3.65
C SER A 119 -18.17 -7.01 -2.58
N GLY A 120 -17.75 -7.14 -1.31
CA GLY A 120 -18.63 -7.38 -0.16
C GLY A 120 -19.15 -6.10 0.51
N ALA A 121 -18.88 -4.92 -0.07
CA ALA A 121 -19.32 -3.64 0.48
C ALA A 121 -20.84 -3.46 0.29
N ALA A 122 -21.45 -2.54 1.04
CA ALA A 122 -22.88 -2.29 0.97
C ALA A 122 -23.34 -1.88 -0.45
N GLY A 123 -22.49 -1.16 -1.19
CA GLY A 123 -22.69 -0.79 -2.59
C GLY A 123 -22.18 -1.82 -3.61
N GLY A 124 -21.71 -3.00 -3.17
CA GLY A 124 -21.18 -4.05 -4.04
C GLY A 124 -19.83 -3.71 -4.68
N GLY A 125 -19.07 -2.76 -4.11
CA GLY A 125 -17.82 -2.26 -4.69
C GLY A 125 -18.11 -1.22 -5.76
N SER A 126 -19.04 -0.31 -5.49
CA SER A 126 -19.36 0.78 -6.41
C SER A 126 -18.16 1.69 -6.63
N VAL A 127 -18.20 2.47 -7.72
CA VAL A 127 -17.13 3.43 -8.04
C VAL A 127 -17.01 4.48 -6.93
N GLU A 128 -18.14 4.87 -6.34
CA GLU A 128 -18.20 5.82 -5.23
C GLU A 128 -17.43 5.31 -4.00
N GLU A 129 -17.65 4.04 -3.62
CA GLU A 129 -16.96 3.40 -2.50
C GLU A 129 -15.46 3.27 -2.79
N GLU A 130 -15.09 2.88 -4.00
CA GLU A 130 -13.70 2.78 -4.42
C GLU A 130 -13.00 4.15 -4.37
N MET A 131 -13.66 5.20 -4.84
CA MET A 131 -13.13 6.56 -4.84
C MET A 131 -13.01 7.14 -3.43
N GLU A 132 -13.92 6.78 -2.52
CA GLU A 132 -13.81 7.13 -1.12
C GLU A 132 -12.65 6.43 -0.43
N ALA A 133 -12.55 5.10 -0.59
CA ALA A 133 -11.42 4.32 -0.11
C ALA A 133 -10.09 4.89 -0.62
N PHE A 134 -10.03 5.21 -1.91
CA PHE A 134 -8.87 5.85 -2.53
C PHE A 134 -8.46 7.14 -1.84
N ARG A 135 -9.40 8.06 -1.61
CA ARG A 135 -9.12 9.36 -0.96
C ARG A 135 -8.60 9.16 0.46
N ASN A 136 -9.27 8.33 1.25
CA ASN A 136 -8.91 8.06 2.64
C ASN A 136 -7.52 7.43 2.74
N ILE A 137 -7.22 6.43 1.90
CA ILE A 137 -5.90 5.77 1.87
C ILE A 137 -4.81 6.79 1.53
N VAL A 138 -5.00 7.57 0.48
CA VAL A 138 -4.01 8.56 0.04
C VAL A 138 -3.76 9.60 1.13
N GLU A 139 -4.81 10.09 1.79
CA GLU A 139 -4.70 11.07 2.88
C GLU A 139 -3.94 10.51 4.09
N VAL A 140 -4.33 9.32 4.56
CA VAL A 140 -3.70 8.65 5.70
C VAL A 140 -2.23 8.36 5.40
N VAL A 141 -1.93 7.77 4.25
CA VAL A 141 -0.54 7.44 3.87
C VAL A 141 0.30 8.69 3.73
N THR A 142 -0.20 9.74 3.06
CA THR A 142 0.56 10.99 2.90
C THR A 142 0.90 11.60 4.26
N THR A 143 -0.07 11.66 5.16
CA THR A 143 0.10 12.22 6.52
C THR A 143 1.09 11.41 7.36
N ARG A 144 1.09 10.09 7.22
CA ARG A 144 1.99 9.19 7.98
C ARG A 144 3.39 9.13 7.39
N ALA A 145 3.54 9.26 6.07
CA ALA A 145 4.83 9.21 5.38
C ALA A 145 5.60 10.55 5.41
N SER A 146 4.93 11.68 5.66
CA SER A 146 5.56 13.00 5.78
C SER A 146 6.11 13.32 7.18
N ARG A 147 6.02 12.37 8.12
CA ARG A 147 6.44 12.53 9.52
C ARG A 147 7.83 11.96 9.71
#